data_AF-A0A0T0M3S3-F1
#
_entry.id   AF-A0A0T0M3S3-F1
#
_cell.length_a   1.000
_cell.length_b   1.000
_cell.length_c   1.000
_cell.angle_alpha   90.00
_cell.angle_beta   90.00
_cell.angle_gamma   90.00
#
_symmetry.space_group_name_H-M   'P 1'
#
loop_
_entity.id
_entity.type
_entity.pdbx_description
1 polymer ?
#
loop_
_entity_poly.entity_id
_entity_poly.type
_entity_poly.pdbx_seq_one_letter_code
_entity_poly.pdbx_strand_id
1 'polypeptide(L)'
;MASCDWIPNICITDQENSIYDYEGDTKEDFSAITLPSRLEKLAKSLLGYTDVSDTTNLYFRKSGWLWGSTLENIAELMNLKETGYEVFLLVNMGLFNDTMSGDFAFPQHWIVLESISHSQTDSGYVDISIYTWGRNPKTKYNYNKIRHEVFRTNYFGYVKAK
;
A
#
# COMPACT_ATOMS: atom_id res chain seq x y z
N MET A 1 -1.07 11.46 16.45
CA MET A 1 -0.40 11.02 15.21
C MET A 1 -1.41 11.22 14.09
N ALA A 2 -1.38 12.36 13.41
CA ALA A 2 -2.31 12.69 12.32
C ALA A 2 -1.63 13.38 11.12
N SER A 3 -0.31 13.57 11.19
CA SER A 3 0.45 14.35 10.21
C SER A 3 1.12 13.46 9.14
N CYS A 4 1.39 12.19 9.47
CA CYS A 4 2.00 11.21 8.58
C CYS A 4 1.08 10.76 7.43
N ASP A 5 -0.23 10.90 7.64
CA ASP A 5 -1.30 10.34 6.81
C ASP A 5 -1.60 11.12 5.53
N TRP A 6 -1.14 12.38 5.45
CA TRP A 6 -1.49 13.30 4.37
C TRP A 6 -0.50 13.21 3.20
N ILE A 7 0.70 12.72 3.46
CA ILE A 7 1.84 12.75 2.55
C ILE A 7 1.77 11.78 1.37
N PRO A 8 1.25 10.54 1.51
CA PRO A 8 1.06 9.67 0.35
C PRO A 8 0.12 10.27 -0.71
N ASN A 9 -0.64 11.30 -0.36
CA ASN A 9 -1.81 11.75 -1.10
C ASN A 9 -1.74 13.22 -1.55
N ILE A 10 -0.59 13.89 -1.42
CA ILE A 10 -0.40 15.30 -1.84
C ILE A 10 -0.11 15.46 -3.35
N CYS A 11 0.10 14.39 -4.12
CA CYS A 11 0.63 14.52 -5.48
C CYS A 11 -0.23 13.82 -6.53
N ILE A 12 -1.35 14.43 -6.94
CA ILE A 12 -1.71 14.44 -8.37
C ILE A 12 -0.84 15.53 -8.98
N THR A 13 0.38 15.19 -9.37
CA THR A 13 1.24 16.13 -10.09
C THR A 13 1.85 15.40 -11.27
N ASP A 14 1.22 15.61 -12.43
CA ASP A 14 1.71 15.30 -13.79
C ASP A 14 3.24 15.54 -13.94
N GLN A 15 3.77 16.58 -13.30
CA GLN A 15 5.20 16.92 -13.25
C GLN A 15 6.16 15.81 -12.77
N GLU A 16 5.70 14.77 -12.06
CA GLU A 16 6.56 13.74 -11.49
C GLU A 16 6.59 12.43 -12.30
N ASN A 17 5.68 12.26 -13.25
CA ASN A 17 5.57 11.00 -13.96
C ASN A 17 6.50 10.95 -15.18
N SER A 18 7.79 10.69 -14.94
CA SER A 18 8.79 10.51 -16.00
C SER A 18 8.54 9.31 -16.94
N ILE A 19 7.49 8.53 -16.69
CA ILE A 19 7.14 7.29 -17.39
C ILE A 19 5.92 7.48 -18.30
N TYR A 20 4.99 8.39 -17.97
CA TYR A 20 3.77 8.67 -18.75
C TYR A 20 3.28 10.11 -18.48
N ASP A 21 2.94 10.86 -19.53
CA ASP A 21 2.24 12.15 -19.40
C ASP A 21 0.84 11.93 -18.80
N TYR A 22 0.39 12.81 -17.91
CA TYR A 22 -0.98 12.82 -17.40
C TYR A 22 -1.79 13.88 -18.17
N GLU A 23 -2.50 13.46 -19.21
CA GLU A 23 -3.36 14.33 -20.02
C GLU A 23 -4.81 14.41 -19.49
N GLY A 24 -5.17 13.62 -18.48
CA GLY A 24 -6.50 13.59 -17.87
C GLY A 24 -7.50 12.67 -18.57
N ASP A 25 -7.05 11.65 -19.31
CA ASP A 25 -7.92 10.64 -19.91
C ASP A 25 -8.16 9.46 -18.95
N THR A 26 -9.30 8.78 -19.12
CA THR A 26 -9.76 7.57 -18.40
C THR A 26 -8.84 6.34 -18.48
N LYS A 27 -7.68 6.45 -19.14
CA LYS A 27 -6.67 5.39 -19.31
C LYS A 27 -5.40 5.65 -18.49
N GLU A 28 -5.38 6.73 -17.72
CA GLU A 28 -4.19 7.31 -17.08
C GLU A 28 -4.23 7.22 -15.54
N ASP A 29 -5.00 6.28 -14.99
CA ASP A 29 -5.14 6.08 -13.54
C ASP A 29 -3.79 5.85 -12.82
N PHE A 30 -2.82 5.25 -13.52
CA PHE A 30 -1.47 5.03 -12.99
C PHE A 30 -0.64 6.32 -12.92
N SER A 31 -0.89 7.30 -13.80
CA SER A 31 -0.14 8.57 -13.85
C SER A 31 -0.52 9.55 -12.73
N ALA A 32 -1.64 9.32 -12.07
CA ALA A 32 -2.11 10.14 -10.95
C ALA A 32 -1.63 9.65 -9.58
N ILE A 33 -0.84 8.57 -9.51
CA ILE A 33 -0.37 8.01 -8.23
C ILE A 33 0.93 8.67 -7.77
N THR A 34 1.02 8.99 -6.47
CA THR A 34 2.30 9.39 -5.87
C THR A 34 3.32 8.26 -6.05
N LEU A 35 4.46 8.55 -6.68
CA LEU A 35 5.51 7.54 -6.85
C LEU A 35 6.16 7.19 -5.49
N PRO A 36 6.62 5.94 -5.30
CA PRO A 36 7.25 5.50 -4.05
C PRO A 36 8.44 6.37 -3.61
N SER A 37 9.28 6.79 -4.56
CA SER A 37 10.42 7.68 -4.30
C SER A 37 9.99 9.06 -3.77
N ARG A 38 8.84 9.57 -4.21
CA ARG A 38 8.27 10.81 -3.69
C ARG A 38 7.77 10.62 -2.27
N LEU A 39 7.08 9.52 -2.01
CA LEU A 39 6.60 9.18 -0.66
C LEU A 39 7.78 9.07 0.32
N GLU A 40 8.86 8.39 -0.07
CA GLU A 40 10.08 8.33 0.74
C GLU A 40 10.65 9.72 1.03
N LYS A 41 10.76 10.58 0.00
CA LYS A 41 11.26 11.95 0.15
C LYS A 41 10.40 12.77 1.12
N LEU A 42 9.08 12.67 1.02
CA LEU A 42 8.16 13.38 1.89
C LEU A 42 8.20 12.83 3.32
N ALA A 43 8.29 11.50 3.50
CA ALA A 43 8.46 10.89 4.80
C ALA A 43 9.73 11.40 5.51
N LYS A 44 10.86 11.50 4.79
CA LYS A 44 12.10 12.07 5.34
C LYS A 44 12.01 13.57 5.60
N SER A 45 11.58 14.33 4.59
CA SER A 45 11.74 15.79 4.57
C SER A 45 10.63 16.54 5.29
N LEU A 46 9.42 16.01 5.31
CA LEU A 46 8.25 16.68 5.90
C LEU A 46 7.84 16.06 7.25
N LEU A 47 7.96 14.73 7.41
CA LEU A 47 7.65 14.07 8.69
C LEU A 47 8.84 13.93 9.62
N GLY A 48 10.06 14.10 9.10
CA GLY A 48 11.28 13.98 9.88
C GLY A 48 11.65 12.54 10.23
N TYR A 49 11.10 11.55 9.53
CA TYR A 49 11.53 10.16 9.70
C TYR A 49 12.97 9.98 9.23
N THR A 50 13.71 9.15 9.95
CA THR A 50 15.16 8.97 9.74
C THR A 50 15.48 7.61 9.12
N ASP A 51 14.66 6.61 9.43
CA ASP A 51 14.73 5.28 8.83
C ASP A 51 13.54 5.10 7.89
N VAL A 52 13.77 5.31 6.60
CA VAL A 52 12.74 5.14 5.56
C VAL A 52 13.28 4.24 4.46
N SER A 53 12.49 3.24 4.07
CA SER A 53 12.86 2.25 3.06
C SER A 53 11.66 1.91 2.18
N ASP A 54 11.89 1.95 0.87
CA ASP A 54 10.94 1.56 -0.16
C ASP A 54 11.14 0.10 -0.58
N THR A 55 10.08 -0.68 -0.49
CA THR A 55 10.00 -2.07 -0.96
C THR A 55 8.89 -2.23 -1.99
N THR A 56 8.48 -1.19 -2.69
CA THR A 56 7.45 -1.31 -3.73
C THR A 56 7.97 -1.92 -5.03
N ASN A 57 7.04 -2.36 -5.88
CA ASN A 57 7.29 -2.68 -7.27
C ASN A 57 6.07 -2.24 -8.11
N LEU A 58 6.30 -1.34 -9.07
CA LEU A 58 5.23 -0.74 -9.89
C LEU A 58 4.84 -1.59 -11.10
N TYR A 59 5.69 -2.53 -11.50
CA TYR A 59 5.53 -3.32 -12.73
C TYR A 59 5.12 -4.77 -12.44
N PHE A 60 5.51 -5.30 -11.29
CA PHE A 60 5.25 -6.67 -10.87
C PHE A 60 4.77 -6.74 -9.43
N ARG A 61 3.90 -7.70 -9.13
CA ARG A 61 3.37 -7.95 -7.79
C ARG A 61 4.43 -8.61 -6.91
N LYS A 62 4.51 -8.21 -5.63
CA LYS A 62 5.55 -8.70 -4.69
C LYS A 62 5.24 -10.04 -4.03
N SER A 63 4.02 -10.55 -4.19
CA SER A 63 3.60 -11.83 -3.61
C SER A 63 3.15 -12.80 -4.70
N GLY A 64 3.68 -14.03 -4.67
CA GLY A 64 3.42 -15.09 -5.64
C GLY A 64 4.68 -15.89 -6.01
N TRP A 65 4.50 -16.94 -6.83
CA TRP A 65 5.51 -17.95 -7.19
C TRP A 65 6.88 -17.36 -7.58
N LEU A 66 6.92 -16.18 -8.21
CA LEU A 66 8.15 -15.56 -8.70
C LEU A 66 8.83 -14.58 -7.71
N TRP A 67 8.12 -14.07 -6.70
CA TRP A 67 8.58 -12.87 -5.95
C TRP A 67 8.42 -12.95 -4.42
N GLY A 68 7.84 -14.02 -3.88
CA GLY A 68 7.80 -14.29 -2.43
C GLY A 68 6.51 -14.95 -1.95
N SER A 69 6.53 -15.56 -0.76
CA SER A 69 5.31 -16.14 -0.17
C SER A 69 4.38 -15.05 0.34
N THR A 70 3.08 -15.17 0.08
CA THR A 70 2.07 -14.25 0.65
C THR A 70 2.14 -14.22 2.18
N LEU A 71 2.39 -15.37 2.81
CA LEU A 71 2.49 -15.48 4.26
C LEU A 71 3.73 -14.77 4.80
N GLU A 72 4.86 -14.84 4.10
CA GLU A 72 6.09 -14.13 4.49
C GLU A 72 5.88 -12.61 4.44
N ASN A 73 5.23 -12.11 3.38
CA ASN A 73 4.90 -10.69 3.27
C ASN A 73 3.96 -10.23 4.40
N ILE A 74 2.94 -11.03 4.73
CA ILE A 74 2.02 -10.72 5.84
C ILE A 74 2.78 -10.71 7.17
N ALA A 75 3.61 -11.72 7.43
CA ALA A 75 4.42 -11.80 8.65
C ALA A 75 5.42 -10.64 8.77
N GLU A 76 6.02 -10.22 7.65
CA GLU A 76 6.88 -9.04 7.61
C GLU A 76 6.11 -7.76 7.99
N LEU A 77 4.93 -7.55 7.40
CA LEU A 77 4.09 -6.39 7.73
C LEU A 77 3.66 -6.38 9.20
N MET A 78 3.31 -7.54 9.76
CA MET A 78 3.01 -7.69 11.19
C MET A 78 4.22 -7.27 12.04
N ASN A 79 5.40 -7.80 11.75
CA ASN A 79 6.63 -7.46 12.46
C ASN A 79 6.99 -5.96 12.34
N LEU A 80 6.78 -5.33 11.18
CA LEU A 80 6.99 -3.89 11.01
C LEU A 80 6.06 -3.06 11.90
N LYS A 81 4.78 -3.43 11.99
CA LYS A 81 3.85 -2.76 12.90
C LYS A 81 4.20 -2.99 14.37
N GLU A 82 4.58 -4.20 14.75
CA GLU A 82 5.03 -4.54 16.12
C GLU A 82 6.29 -3.77 16.53
N THR A 83 7.22 -3.57 15.60
CA THR A 83 8.46 -2.80 15.83
C THR A 83 8.26 -1.28 15.76
N GLY A 84 7.03 -0.82 15.54
CA GLY A 84 6.62 0.58 15.61
C GLY A 84 6.93 1.40 14.36
N TYR A 85 7.03 0.76 13.19
CA TYR A 85 7.09 1.50 11.92
C TYR A 85 5.71 1.99 11.49
N GLU A 86 5.69 3.15 10.86
CA GLU A 86 4.61 3.49 9.93
C GLU A 86 4.82 2.77 8.61
N VAL A 87 3.73 2.24 8.07
CA VAL A 87 3.77 1.40 6.87
C VAL A 87 2.72 1.93 5.90
N PHE A 88 3.21 2.50 4.81
CA PHE A 88 2.40 2.92 3.68
C PHE A 88 2.37 1.78 2.68
N LEU A 89 1.21 1.17 2.47
CA LEU A 89 1.05 0.07 1.52
C LEU A 89 0.62 0.59 0.16
N LEU A 90 1.23 0.05 -0.89
CA LEU A 90 0.81 0.26 -2.27
C LEU A 90 -0.05 -0.91 -2.73
N VAL A 91 -1.29 -0.63 -3.10
CA VAL A 91 -2.29 -1.66 -3.40
C VAL A 91 -3.11 -1.35 -4.66
N ASN A 92 -3.73 -2.38 -5.22
CA ASN A 92 -4.85 -2.25 -6.15
C ASN A 92 -6.19 -2.27 -5.39
N MET A 93 -7.20 -1.52 -5.88
CA MET A 93 -8.48 -1.37 -5.18
C MET A 93 -9.28 -2.67 -5.06
N GLY A 94 -8.98 -3.69 -5.86
CA GLY A 94 -9.56 -5.04 -5.75
C GLY A 94 -9.42 -5.62 -4.34
N LEU A 95 -8.40 -5.20 -3.58
CA LEU A 95 -8.19 -5.59 -2.18
C LEU A 95 -9.42 -5.30 -1.30
N PHE A 96 -10.08 -4.15 -1.50
CA PHE A 96 -11.18 -3.70 -0.63
C PHE A 96 -12.53 -4.31 -0.99
N ASN A 97 -12.64 -4.89 -2.19
CA ASN A 97 -13.84 -5.54 -2.68
C ASN A 97 -13.71 -7.07 -2.68
N ASP A 98 -12.74 -7.61 -1.92
CA ASP A 98 -12.34 -9.02 -1.92
C ASP A 98 -12.24 -9.63 -3.32
N THR A 99 -11.67 -8.87 -4.27
CA THR A 99 -11.63 -9.24 -5.69
C THR A 99 -10.19 -9.48 -6.13
N MET A 100 -9.95 -10.63 -6.77
CA MET A 100 -8.63 -10.94 -7.31
C MET A 100 -8.34 -10.07 -8.53
N SER A 101 -7.14 -9.50 -8.54
CA SER A 101 -6.64 -8.73 -9.67
C SER A 101 -6.02 -9.62 -10.74
N GLY A 102 -6.29 -9.32 -12.02
CA GLY A 102 -5.72 -10.03 -13.16
C GLY A 102 -4.21 -9.83 -13.32
N ASP A 103 -3.60 -10.47 -14.32
CA ASP A 103 -2.15 -10.53 -14.46
C ASP A 103 -1.45 -9.23 -14.84
N PHE A 104 -2.21 -8.29 -15.40
CA PHE A 104 -1.75 -6.96 -15.80
C PHE A 104 -2.31 -5.86 -14.90
N ALA A 105 -2.68 -6.20 -13.66
CA ALA A 105 -3.14 -5.20 -12.70
C ALA A 105 -2.00 -4.25 -12.31
N PHE A 106 -2.33 -2.98 -12.20
CA PHE A 106 -1.44 -1.90 -11.77
C PHE A 106 -1.80 -1.44 -10.35
N PRO A 107 -0.86 -0.88 -9.57
CA PRO A 107 -1.18 -0.27 -8.30
C PRO A 107 -2.04 0.97 -8.52
N GLN A 108 -3.01 1.19 -7.64
CA GLN A 108 -4.00 2.27 -7.80
C GLN A 108 -4.05 3.19 -6.58
N HIS A 109 -3.58 2.73 -5.42
CA HIS A 109 -3.86 3.44 -4.18
C HIS A 109 -2.81 3.23 -3.09
N TRP A 110 -2.52 4.29 -2.35
CA TRP A 110 -1.74 4.25 -1.11
C TRP A 110 -2.67 4.22 0.10
N ILE A 111 -2.37 3.34 1.04
CA ILE A 111 -3.05 3.28 2.34
C ILE A 111 -2.04 3.28 3.47
N VAL A 112 -2.48 3.76 4.64
CA VAL A 112 -1.71 3.64 5.87
C VAL A 112 -2.19 2.39 6.59
N LEU A 113 -1.27 1.47 6.87
CA LEU A 113 -1.56 0.23 7.59
C LEU A 113 -1.57 0.51 9.10
N GLU A 114 -2.75 0.38 9.70
CA GLU A 114 -2.94 0.54 11.15
C GLU A 114 -2.65 -0.77 11.87
N SER A 115 -3.19 -1.88 11.38
CA SER A 115 -2.92 -3.22 11.90
C SER A 115 -3.14 -4.28 10.83
N ILE A 116 -2.48 -5.42 11.00
CA ILE A 116 -2.65 -6.61 10.19
C ILE A 116 -2.53 -7.83 11.09
N SER A 117 -3.38 -8.82 10.85
CA SER A 117 -3.29 -10.11 11.52
C SER A 117 -3.78 -11.21 10.61
N HIS A 118 -3.16 -12.38 10.69
CA HIS A 118 -3.73 -13.60 10.10
C HIS A 118 -3.95 -14.60 11.23
N SER A 119 -5.13 -15.22 11.27
CA SER A 119 -5.37 -16.29 12.24
C SER A 119 -4.77 -17.59 11.72
N GLN A 120 -4.13 -18.36 12.59
CA GLN A 120 -3.74 -19.74 12.26
C GLN A 120 -4.96 -20.66 12.13
N THR A 121 -6.09 -20.32 12.76
CA THR A 121 -7.32 -21.13 12.74
C THR A 121 -8.22 -20.84 11.54
N ASP A 122 -8.15 -19.64 10.96
CA ASP A 122 -8.86 -19.24 9.72
C ASP A 122 -7.84 -19.23 8.57
N SER A 123 -7.28 -20.41 8.28
CA SER A 123 -6.24 -20.58 7.25
C SER A 123 -6.72 -20.03 5.90
N GLY A 124 -5.98 -19.07 5.33
CA GLY A 124 -6.29 -18.50 4.02
C GLY A 124 -6.85 -17.08 4.07
N TYR A 125 -6.97 -16.47 5.25
CA TYR A 125 -7.50 -15.11 5.42
C TYR A 125 -6.58 -14.19 6.23
N VAL A 126 -6.67 -12.90 5.92
CA VAL A 126 -6.03 -11.80 6.65
C VAL A 126 -7.07 -10.75 7.03
N ASP A 127 -6.92 -10.20 8.23
CA ASP A 127 -7.66 -9.04 8.72
C ASP A 127 -6.74 -7.83 8.68
N ILE A 128 -7.20 -6.73 8.10
CA ILE A 128 -6.45 -5.47 8.03
C ILE A 128 -7.28 -4.31 8.57
N SER A 129 -6.64 -3.44 9.34
CA SER A 129 -7.15 -2.12 9.69
C SER A 129 -6.32 -1.08 8.96
N ILE A 130 -7.00 -0.13 8.33
CA ILE A 130 -6.34 0.87 7.48
C ILE A 130 -6.89 2.26 7.72
N TYR A 131 -6.07 3.24 7.37
CA TYR A 131 -6.50 4.60 7.08
C TYR A 131 -6.27 4.93 5.59
N THR A 132 -7.20 5.71 5.03
CA THR A 132 -7.13 6.23 3.66
C THR A 132 -7.81 7.60 3.60
N TRP A 133 -7.34 8.48 2.71
CA TRP A 133 -8.00 9.76 2.42
C TRP A 133 -9.37 9.57 1.75
N GLY A 134 -10.17 10.64 1.72
CA GLY A 134 -11.59 10.60 1.30
C GLY A 134 -12.51 10.01 2.38
N ARG A 135 -11.95 9.69 3.54
CA ARG A 135 -12.64 9.08 4.68
C ARG A 135 -12.28 9.81 5.97
N ASN A 136 -13.11 9.65 6.99
CA ASN A 136 -12.94 10.37 8.25
C ASN A 136 -11.67 9.87 8.97
N PRO A 137 -10.69 10.73 9.30
CA PRO A 137 -9.44 10.33 9.97
C PRO A 137 -9.64 9.81 11.40
N LYS A 138 -10.81 10.04 12.00
CA LYS A 138 -11.19 9.41 13.27
C LYS A 138 -11.73 7.99 13.10
N THR A 139 -11.97 7.56 11.86
CA THR A 139 -12.57 6.27 11.55
C THR A 139 -11.53 5.36 10.92
N LYS A 140 -11.16 4.30 11.66
CA LYS A 140 -10.36 3.21 11.12
C LYS A 140 -11.27 2.27 10.34
N TYR A 141 -10.79 1.79 9.19
CA TYR A 141 -11.54 0.86 8.35
C TYR A 141 -10.98 -0.53 8.52
N ASN A 142 -11.82 -1.41 9.04
CA ASN A 142 -11.47 -2.82 9.24
C ASN A 142 -12.03 -3.63 8.09
N TYR A 143 -11.15 -4.37 7.43
CA TYR A 143 -11.49 -5.35 6.41
C TYR A 143 -11.12 -6.71 6.97
N ASN A 144 -12.13 -7.48 7.33
CA ASN A 144 -11.95 -8.79 7.92
C ASN A 144 -12.14 -9.85 6.84
N LYS A 145 -11.40 -10.95 6.95
CA LYS A 145 -11.46 -12.10 6.05
C LYS A 145 -11.14 -11.76 4.59
N ILE A 146 -10.12 -10.95 4.34
CA ILE A 146 -9.55 -10.83 3.00
C ILE A 146 -8.83 -12.13 2.66
N ARG A 147 -9.16 -12.75 1.53
CA ARG A 147 -8.49 -13.99 1.11
C ARG A 147 -7.01 -13.74 0.82
N HIS A 148 -6.13 -14.67 1.18
CA HIS A 148 -4.70 -14.58 0.88
C HIS A 148 -4.43 -14.37 -0.61
N GLU A 149 -5.23 -14.98 -1.50
CA GLU A 149 -5.08 -14.80 -2.94
C GLU A 149 -5.47 -13.40 -3.41
N VAL A 150 -6.47 -12.80 -2.76
CA VAL A 150 -6.86 -11.42 -3.01
C VAL A 150 -5.76 -10.49 -2.52
N PHE A 151 -5.24 -10.67 -1.31
CA PHE A 151 -4.08 -9.92 -0.84
C PHE A 151 -2.91 -10.07 -1.80
N ARG A 152 -2.61 -11.30 -2.22
CA ARG A 152 -1.51 -11.64 -3.12
C ARG A 152 -1.58 -10.88 -4.45
N THR A 153 -2.77 -10.85 -5.04
CA THR A 153 -2.97 -10.30 -6.39
C THR A 153 -3.09 -8.78 -6.39
N ASN A 154 -3.27 -8.15 -5.24
CA ASN A 154 -3.47 -6.71 -5.10
C ASN A 154 -2.37 -5.98 -4.32
N TYR A 155 -1.32 -6.68 -3.86
CA TYR A 155 -0.22 -6.11 -3.07
C TYR A 155 1.02 -5.83 -3.93
N PHE A 156 1.49 -4.58 -3.89
CA PHE A 156 2.62 -4.07 -4.68
C PHE A 156 3.81 -3.64 -3.82
N GLY A 157 3.81 -3.94 -2.52
CA GLY A 157 4.86 -3.59 -1.58
C GLY A 157 4.47 -2.41 -0.68
N TYR A 158 5.47 -1.84 0.00
CA TYR A 158 5.26 -0.74 0.94
C TYR A 158 6.45 0.22 1.02
N VAL A 159 6.22 1.37 1.61
CA VAL A 159 7.25 2.23 2.19
C VAL A 159 7.11 2.15 3.71
N LYS A 160 8.19 1.82 4.41
CA LYS A 160 8.24 1.87 5.88
C LYS A 160 8.96 3.13 6.34
N ALA A 161 8.54 3.71 7.45
CA ALA A 161 9.14 4.92 8.01
C ALA A 161 9.17 4.91 9.56
N LYS A 162 10.28 5.35 10.15
CA LYS A 162 10.47 5.50 11.60
C LYS A 162 11.45 6.63 11.97
#